data_AF-A0A371EZ51-F1
#
_entry.id   AF-A0A371EZ51-F1
#
_cell.length_a   1.000
_cell.length_b   1.000
_cell.length_c   1.000
_cell.angle_alpha   90.00
_cell.angle_beta   90.00
_cell.angle_gamma   90.00
#
_symmetry.space_group_name_H-M   'P 1'
#
loop_
_entity.id
_entity.type
_entity.pdbx_description
1 polymer ?
#
loop_
_entity_poly.entity_id
_entity_poly.type
_entity_poly.pdbx_seq_one_letter_code
_entity_poly.pdbx_strand_id
1 'polypeptide(L)'
;MIASLQVLAKSEARAISKSEEKKKDEGMKEAYLCDINIQGLDLANMLITYHPGLLSFTQLYQVDLAFQEDFYGMKLSYSHRFFCTCSRVPEEYVPQHPTDGNPPTLFLALSGSKKKLEKDKNNEFTPMDKTEITLFLERAFVRLEAWFQWFNTTQSGKQMISYYWHGRNNRTILELNPKTLSSGLDDYPRASHPSEDERHVDLRCWILLAADCLHSIEELLDKETKPGKNYGSTAKLLSDVELLNQMHFDDAYGAYFDFGNHTEKAQLKWKEVETGHNQTVRQLVRDVLERPVLRLVPHIGYGSWLLEKQLELISNDSLFWTDYGLRSLATTSSLYMKFNSEHDAPYWRGQIWINMNYRVLSALHHYSKENGPYQDRAKAIYEELRSNLIRNIVRNYRETGFLWEQYDQNNGTGKGSHPFTGWTSLLVLIMAEAYDTI
;
A
#
# COMPACT_ATOMS: atom_id res chain seq x y z
N MET A 1 -11.36 19.73 20.88
CA MET A 1 -10.35 19.24 19.92
C MET A 1 -10.83 17.98 19.20
N ILE A 2 -11.06 16.85 19.88
CA ILE A 2 -11.65 15.63 19.27
C ILE A 2 -13.02 15.93 18.65
N ALA A 3 -13.93 16.59 19.38
CA ALA A 3 -15.23 17.01 18.84
C ALA A 3 -15.10 17.97 17.64
N SER A 4 -14.08 18.84 17.64
CA SER A 4 -13.82 19.80 16.56
C SER A 4 -13.28 19.11 15.30
N LEU A 5 -12.42 18.10 15.46
CA LEU A 5 -11.89 17.27 14.38
C LEU A 5 -12.92 16.27 13.85
N GLN A 6 -13.80 15.73 14.71
CA GLN A 6 -14.95 14.92 14.29
C GLN A 6 -15.99 15.74 13.52
N VAL A 7 -16.22 17.00 13.91
CA VAL A 7 -17.05 17.93 13.14
C VAL A 7 -16.36 18.28 11.82
N LEU A 8 -15.04 18.47 11.80
CA LEU A 8 -14.26 18.67 10.57
C LEU A 8 -14.37 17.46 9.64
N ALA A 9 -14.11 16.24 10.14
CA ALA A 9 -14.21 14.99 9.39
C ALA A 9 -15.64 14.72 8.89
N LYS A 10 -16.68 15.02 9.70
CA LYS A 10 -18.09 14.97 9.26
C LYS A 10 -18.41 16.01 8.19
N SER A 11 -17.82 17.21 8.30
CA SER A 11 -17.99 18.27 7.30
C SER A 11 -17.24 17.97 6.01
N GLU A 12 -16.06 17.36 6.09
CA GLU A 12 -15.24 16.92 4.97
C GLU A 12 -15.83 15.71 4.28
N ALA A 13 -16.28 14.67 5.02
CA ALA A 13 -16.98 13.53 4.44
C ALA A 13 -18.28 13.95 3.72
N ARG A 14 -19.05 14.88 4.29
CA ARG A 14 -20.22 15.48 3.61
C ARG A 14 -19.84 16.38 2.45
N ALA A 15 -18.73 17.13 2.54
CA ALA A 15 -18.25 17.97 1.45
C ALA A 15 -17.70 17.14 0.29
N ILE A 16 -17.03 16.02 0.57
CA ILE A 16 -16.52 15.06 -0.40
C ILE A 16 -17.69 14.36 -1.06
N SER A 17 -18.66 13.83 -0.30
CA SER A 17 -19.89 13.22 -0.85
C SER A 17 -20.69 14.21 -1.71
N LYS A 18 -20.89 15.46 -1.25
CA LYS A 18 -21.54 16.50 -2.06
C LYS A 18 -20.70 16.93 -3.26
N SER A 19 -19.37 16.88 -3.17
CA SER A 19 -18.48 17.14 -4.30
C SER A 19 -18.53 16.01 -5.32
N GLU A 20 -18.74 14.76 -4.90
CA GLU A 20 -18.95 13.61 -5.78
C GLU A 20 -20.33 13.66 -6.44
N GLU A 21 -21.38 14.07 -5.72
CA GLU A 21 -22.69 14.37 -6.31
C GLU A 21 -22.63 15.58 -7.27
N LYS A 22 -21.86 16.63 -6.97
CA LYS A 22 -21.63 17.76 -7.91
C LYS A 22 -20.74 17.40 -9.09
N LYS A 23 -19.78 16.48 -8.92
CA LYS A 23 -18.95 15.92 -10.01
C LYS A 23 -19.77 15.10 -11.01
N LYS A 24 -21.02 14.77 -10.67
CA LYS A 24 -22.03 14.22 -11.59
C LYS A 24 -22.46 15.23 -12.66
N ASP A 25 -22.43 16.53 -12.35
CA ASP A 25 -22.84 17.63 -13.24
C ASP A 25 -21.66 18.46 -13.78
N GLU A 26 -20.49 18.45 -13.13
CA GLU A 26 -19.27 19.12 -13.61
C GLU A 26 -18.08 18.13 -13.63
N GLY A 27 -17.57 17.86 -14.83
CA GLY A 27 -16.57 16.82 -15.13
C GLY A 27 -15.36 16.74 -14.17
N MET A 28 -15.03 15.49 -13.81
CA MET A 28 -14.00 15.07 -12.85
C MET A 28 -12.58 15.63 -13.10
N LYS A 29 -11.84 15.85 -12.01
CA LYS A 29 -10.38 16.08 -11.93
C LYS A 29 -9.65 14.79 -11.56
N GLU A 30 -8.38 14.70 -11.98
CA GLU A 30 -7.41 13.59 -11.88
C GLU A 30 -7.43 12.81 -10.56
N ALA A 31 -7.26 11.49 -10.65
CA ALA A 31 -7.12 10.59 -9.51
C ALA A 31 -6.11 9.46 -9.84
N TYR A 32 -5.14 9.20 -8.95
CA TYR A 32 -4.13 8.14 -9.09
C TYR A 32 -4.67 6.85 -8.50
N LEU A 33 -4.43 5.68 -9.10
CA LEU A 33 -5.12 4.48 -8.64
C LEU A 33 -4.65 3.98 -7.28
N CYS A 34 -3.35 4.03 -6.96
CA CYS A 34 -2.86 3.75 -5.60
C CYS A 34 -3.44 4.76 -4.58
N ASP A 35 -3.61 6.02 -4.98
CA ASP A 35 -4.30 7.02 -4.16
C ASP A 35 -5.80 6.77 -4.11
N ILE A 36 -6.50 6.33 -5.15
CA ILE A 36 -7.94 5.98 -5.11
C ILE A 36 -8.17 4.71 -4.30
N ASN A 37 -7.20 3.80 -4.29
CA ASN A 37 -7.24 2.53 -3.58
C ASN A 37 -6.88 2.73 -2.09
N ILE A 38 -5.92 3.60 -1.76
CA ILE A 38 -5.57 3.93 -0.37
C ILE A 38 -6.47 5.06 0.17
N GLN A 39 -6.83 6.08 -0.60
CA GLN A 39 -7.98 6.96 -0.31
C GLN A 39 -9.27 6.17 -0.27
N GLY A 40 -9.38 5.06 -1.01
CA GLY A 40 -10.46 4.09 -0.90
C GLY A 40 -10.45 3.37 0.43
N LEU A 41 -9.27 3.09 1.01
CA LEU A 41 -9.12 2.65 2.39
C LEU A 41 -9.59 3.72 3.38
N ASP A 42 -9.22 4.99 3.15
CA ASP A 42 -9.56 6.12 4.01
C ASP A 42 -11.06 6.43 3.98
N LEU A 43 -11.63 6.55 2.78
CA LEU A 43 -13.05 6.79 2.56
C LEU A 43 -13.85 5.58 2.98
N ALA A 44 -13.50 4.35 2.58
CA ALA A 44 -14.28 3.19 2.97
C ALA A 44 -14.21 2.98 4.48
N ASN A 45 -13.06 3.08 5.14
CA ASN A 45 -13.03 2.92 6.60
C ASN A 45 -13.69 4.07 7.35
N MET A 46 -13.56 5.32 6.90
CA MET A 46 -14.29 6.44 7.49
C MET A 46 -15.79 6.37 7.21
N LEU A 47 -16.21 5.91 6.03
CA LEU A 47 -17.62 5.70 5.68
C LEU A 47 -18.21 4.49 6.42
N ILE A 48 -17.49 3.37 6.54
CA ILE A 48 -17.90 2.22 7.37
C ILE A 48 -18.09 2.68 8.83
N THR A 49 -17.15 3.46 9.36
CA THR A 49 -17.15 3.86 10.78
C THR A 49 -18.18 4.95 11.09
N TYR A 50 -18.43 5.89 10.16
CA TYR A 50 -19.25 7.08 10.44
C TYR A 50 -20.53 7.19 9.60
N HIS A 51 -20.64 6.52 8.46
CA HIS A 51 -21.75 6.62 7.49
C HIS A 51 -21.99 5.34 6.65
N PRO A 52 -22.43 4.21 7.25
CA PRO A 52 -22.55 2.93 6.55
C PRO A 52 -23.49 2.95 5.33
N GLY A 53 -24.52 3.81 5.29
CA GLY A 53 -25.42 3.93 4.13
C GLY A 53 -24.81 4.59 2.87
N LEU A 54 -23.67 5.30 3.01
CA LEU A 54 -22.93 5.86 1.86
C LEU A 54 -21.93 4.86 1.24
N LEU A 55 -21.73 3.73 1.91
CA LEU A 55 -20.78 2.67 1.53
C LEU A 55 -21.10 2.08 0.15
N SER A 56 -22.38 1.79 -0.09
CA SER A 56 -22.85 1.11 -1.29
C SER A 56 -22.56 1.94 -2.55
N PHE A 57 -22.69 3.26 -2.49
CA PHE A 57 -22.56 4.14 -3.65
C PHE A 57 -21.10 4.32 -4.08
N THR A 58 -20.19 4.60 -3.14
CA THR A 58 -18.77 4.83 -3.46
C THR A 58 -18.07 3.54 -3.88
N GLN A 59 -18.38 2.42 -3.22
CA GLN A 59 -17.81 1.12 -3.60
C GLN A 59 -18.40 0.59 -4.91
N LEU A 60 -19.70 0.78 -5.20
CA LEU A 60 -20.27 0.51 -6.52
C LEU A 60 -19.60 1.34 -7.59
N TYR A 61 -19.35 2.63 -7.34
CA TYR A 61 -18.72 3.50 -8.33
C TYR A 61 -17.26 3.09 -8.61
N GLN A 62 -16.49 2.75 -7.58
CA GLN A 62 -15.12 2.24 -7.76
C GLN A 62 -15.11 0.89 -8.52
N VAL A 63 -16.05 0.00 -8.18
CA VAL A 63 -16.22 -1.29 -8.84
C VAL A 63 -16.81 -1.15 -10.25
N ASP A 64 -17.63 -0.16 -10.56
CA ASP A 64 -18.15 0.06 -11.93
C ASP A 64 -17.14 0.78 -12.82
N LEU A 65 -16.37 1.73 -12.28
CA LEU A 65 -15.20 2.31 -12.96
C LEU A 65 -14.12 1.25 -13.25
N ALA A 66 -14.03 0.21 -12.42
CA ALA A 66 -13.05 -0.87 -12.58
C ALA A 66 -13.29 -1.83 -13.74
N PHE A 67 -14.43 -1.75 -14.43
CA PHE A 67 -14.82 -2.74 -15.43
C PHE A 67 -15.40 -2.15 -16.70
N GLN A 68 -15.09 -0.89 -17.03
CA GLN A 68 -15.46 -0.33 -18.34
C GLN A 68 -14.58 -0.86 -19.48
N GLU A 69 -13.37 -1.36 -19.20
CA GLU A 69 -12.56 -2.15 -20.12
C GLU A 69 -11.93 -3.32 -19.33
N ASP A 70 -11.61 -4.44 -19.97
CA ASP A 70 -11.08 -5.68 -19.34
C ASP A 70 -9.69 -5.52 -18.66
N PHE A 71 -9.28 -4.28 -18.38
CA PHE A 71 -8.00 -3.88 -17.82
C PHE A 71 -8.13 -2.66 -16.91
N TYR A 72 -7.35 -2.64 -15.82
CA TYR A 72 -7.33 -1.55 -14.85
C TYR A 72 -5.99 -0.79 -14.93
N GLY A 73 -5.99 0.37 -15.59
CA GLY A 73 -4.81 1.23 -15.62
C GLY A 73 -4.45 1.76 -14.23
N MET A 74 -3.16 1.81 -13.90
CA MET A 74 -2.59 2.49 -12.72
C MET A 74 -3.00 3.97 -12.57
N LYS A 75 -3.50 4.60 -13.64
CA LYS A 75 -4.03 5.97 -13.64
C LYS A 75 -5.29 6.07 -14.52
N LEU A 76 -6.37 6.62 -13.96
CA LEU A 76 -7.62 6.86 -14.70
C LEU A 76 -7.63 8.29 -15.26
N SER A 77 -7.74 8.45 -16.58
CA SER A 77 -7.89 9.75 -17.27
C SER A 77 -9.00 9.66 -18.32
N TYR A 78 -10.09 10.43 -18.14
CA TYR A 78 -11.26 10.43 -19.03
C TYR A 78 -11.24 11.58 -20.07
N SER A 79 -11.97 11.37 -21.18
CA SER A 79 -11.87 12.12 -22.44
C SER A 79 -12.47 13.55 -22.43
N HIS A 80 -12.14 14.32 -23.47
CA HIS A 80 -12.27 15.79 -23.68
C HIS A 80 -11.26 16.71 -22.97
N ARG A 81 -10.58 16.26 -21.90
CA ARG A 81 -9.42 16.95 -21.31
C ARG A 81 -8.11 16.16 -21.34
N PHE A 82 -8.03 15.12 -22.16
CA PHE A 82 -6.85 14.27 -22.31
C PHE A 82 -5.53 15.07 -22.50
N PHE A 83 -5.59 16.19 -23.23
CA PHE A 83 -4.45 17.09 -23.45
C PHE A 83 -4.05 17.93 -22.23
N CYS A 84 -4.98 18.21 -21.31
CA CYS A 84 -4.76 19.07 -20.15
C CYS A 84 -4.41 18.28 -18.89
N THR A 85 -4.79 16.99 -18.82
CA THR A 85 -4.42 16.07 -17.74
C THR A 85 -3.04 15.44 -17.97
N CYS A 86 -2.67 15.08 -19.21
CA CYS A 86 -1.31 14.56 -19.49
C CYS A 86 -0.21 15.61 -19.29
N SER A 87 -0.52 16.91 -19.37
CA SER A 87 0.48 17.98 -19.24
C SER A 87 0.95 18.25 -17.80
N ARG A 88 0.35 17.61 -16.80
CA ARG A 88 0.71 17.70 -15.36
C ARG A 88 1.37 16.44 -14.82
N VAL A 89 1.56 15.45 -15.68
CA VAL A 89 2.01 14.11 -15.33
C VAL A 89 3.36 13.91 -16.02
N PRO A 90 4.44 13.63 -15.28
CA PRO A 90 5.72 13.33 -15.93
C PRO A 90 5.55 12.19 -16.95
N GLU A 91 6.29 12.27 -18.05
CA GLU A 91 6.09 11.45 -19.26
C GLU A 91 6.13 9.95 -18.95
N GLU A 92 6.96 9.55 -17.99
CA GLU A 92 7.11 8.18 -17.52
C GLU A 92 5.84 7.59 -16.85
N TYR A 93 4.90 8.42 -16.40
CA TYR A 93 3.65 7.97 -15.76
C TYR A 93 2.42 8.05 -16.67
N VAL A 94 2.59 8.45 -17.94
CA VAL A 94 1.48 8.57 -18.91
C VAL A 94 1.08 7.21 -19.49
N PRO A 95 2.02 6.35 -19.97
CA PRO A 95 1.66 5.04 -20.49
C PRO A 95 1.07 4.13 -19.40
N GLN A 96 0.00 3.42 -19.74
CA GLN A 96 -0.63 2.41 -18.88
C GLN A 96 -0.46 1.05 -19.54
N HIS A 97 0.11 0.09 -18.81
CA HIS A 97 0.44 -1.23 -19.36
C HIS A 97 -0.51 -2.30 -18.83
N PRO A 98 -1.19 -3.09 -19.71
CA PRO A 98 -2.13 -4.15 -19.34
C PRO A 98 -1.63 -5.21 -18.35
N THR A 99 -0.31 -5.32 -18.21
CA THR A 99 0.40 -6.27 -17.36
C THR A 99 0.70 -5.73 -15.98
N ASP A 100 0.62 -4.41 -15.79
CA ASP A 100 1.09 -3.75 -14.57
C ASP A 100 -0.07 -3.61 -13.59
N GLY A 101 0.12 -4.18 -12.40
CA GLY A 101 -0.86 -4.12 -11.31
C GLY A 101 -0.66 -2.93 -10.38
N ASN A 102 -1.52 -2.87 -9.35
CA ASN A 102 -1.38 -2.00 -8.19
C ASN A 102 -1.84 -2.75 -6.93
N PRO A 103 -1.40 -2.39 -5.71
CA PRO A 103 -1.92 -2.99 -4.49
C PRO A 103 -3.47 -3.01 -4.47
N PRO A 104 -4.10 -4.19 -4.31
CA PRO A 104 -5.55 -4.32 -4.41
C PRO A 104 -6.21 -4.00 -3.06
N THR A 105 -5.95 -2.80 -2.53
CA THR A 105 -6.36 -2.38 -1.18
C THR A 105 -7.88 -2.27 -1.02
N LEU A 106 -8.66 -2.27 -2.09
CA LEU A 106 -10.13 -2.41 -2.00
C LEU A 106 -10.51 -3.68 -1.24
N PHE A 107 -9.75 -4.78 -1.37
CA PHE A 107 -9.98 -5.97 -0.55
C PHE A 107 -9.72 -5.72 0.94
N LEU A 108 -8.89 -4.76 1.34
CA LEU A 108 -8.79 -4.39 2.76
C LEU A 108 -10.07 -3.72 3.26
N ALA A 109 -10.63 -2.80 2.48
CA ALA A 109 -11.88 -2.13 2.84
C ALA A 109 -13.05 -3.12 2.94
N LEU A 110 -13.05 -4.14 2.09
CA LEU A 110 -14.06 -5.21 2.10
C LEU A 110 -13.74 -6.30 3.14
N SER A 111 -12.46 -6.46 3.51
CA SER A 111 -12.04 -7.46 4.49
C SER A 111 -12.69 -7.19 5.83
N GLY A 112 -13.07 -8.27 6.51
CA GLY A 112 -13.76 -8.16 7.79
C GLY A 112 -15.21 -7.66 7.70
N SER A 113 -15.79 -7.41 6.51
CA SER A 113 -17.23 -7.09 6.38
C SER A 113 -18.09 -8.19 7.01
N LYS A 114 -17.77 -9.47 6.74
CA LYS A 114 -18.39 -10.62 7.41
C LYS A 114 -18.25 -10.54 8.93
N LYS A 115 -17.02 -10.41 9.45
CA LYS A 115 -16.75 -10.29 10.89
C LYS A 115 -17.52 -9.12 11.52
N LYS A 116 -17.61 -7.96 10.86
CA LYS A 116 -18.34 -6.76 11.32
C LYS A 116 -19.85 -7.03 11.37
N LEU A 117 -20.41 -7.68 10.35
CA LEU A 117 -21.84 -8.07 10.31
C LEU A 117 -22.21 -9.11 11.38
N GLU A 118 -21.34 -10.11 11.60
CA GLU A 118 -21.55 -11.17 12.59
C GLU A 118 -21.34 -10.70 14.04
N LYS A 119 -20.35 -9.84 14.27
CA LYS A 119 -20.01 -9.32 15.60
C LYS A 119 -20.72 -8.01 15.94
N ASP A 120 -21.76 -7.65 15.19
CA ASP A 120 -22.62 -6.49 15.46
C ASP A 120 -23.44 -6.66 16.75
N LYS A 121 -22.73 -6.69 17.88
CA LYS A 121 -23.30 -6.82 19.23
C LYS A 121 -23.95 -5.53 19.72
N ASN A 122 -23.63 -4.40 19.07
CA ASN A 122 -24.09 -3.08 19.45
C ASN A 122 -25.31 -2.59 18.63
N ASN A 123 -25.82 -3.40 17.68
CA ASN A 123 -26.81 -2.98 16.68
C ASN A 123 -26.37 -1.72 15.90
N GLU A 124 -25.09 -1.63 15.56
CA GLU A 124 -24.52 -0.58 14.72
C GLU A 124 -25.05 -0.66 13.28
N PHE A 125 -25.46 -1.85 12.83
CA PHE A 125 -26.09 -2.05 11.52
C PHE A 125 -27.57 -2.37 11.66
N THR A 126 -28.41 -1.56 11.05
CA THR A 126 -29.84 -1.86 10.93
C THR A 126 -30.06 -3.06 10.00
N PRO A 127 -31.22 -3.75 10.08
CA PRO A 127 -31.54 -4.81 9.12
C PRO A 127 -31.50 -4.35 7.65
N MET A 128 -31.79 -3.08 7.41
CA MET A 128 -31.69 -2.45 6.09
C MET A 128 -30.23 -2.36 5.64
N ASP A 129 -29.32 -1.87 6.50
CA ASP A 129 -27.88 -1.78 6.19
C ASP A 129 -27.31 -3.17 5.85
N LYS A 130 -27.67 -4.20 6.63
CA LYS A 130 -27.24 -5.59 6.37
C LYS A 130 -27.71 -6.08 5.01
N THR A 131 -28.95 -5.78 4.65
CA THR A 131 -29.53 -6.14 3.35
C THR A 131 -28.84 -5.40 2.20
N GLU A 132 -28.58 -4.10 2.35
CA GLU A 132 -27.90 -3.30 1.33
C GLU A 132 -26.44 -3.73 1.12
N ILE A 133 -25.72 -4.05 2.19
CA ILE A 133 -24.35 -4.59 2.12
C ILE A 133 -24.34 -5.94 1.40
N THR A 134 -25.24 -6.85 1.75
CA THR A 134 -25.35 -8.16 1.08
C THR A 134 -25.66 -8.00 -0.41
N LEU A 135 -26.64 -7.17 -0.78
CA LEU A 135 -26.98 -6.88 -2.19
C LEU A 135 -25.85 -6.19 -2.95
N PHE A 136 -25.05 -5.36 -2.26
CA PHE A 136 -23.85 -4.78 -2.84
C PHE A 136 -22.81 -5.86 -3.15
N LEU A 137 -22.47 -6.69 -2.16
CA LEU A 137 -21.47 -7.74 -2.30
C LEU A 137 -21.88 -8.77 -3.36
N GLU A 138 -23.16 -9.15 -3.43
CA GLU A 138 -23.67 -10.03 -4.48
C GLU A 138 -23.42 -9.49 -5.89
N ARG A 139 -23.69 -8.20 -6.11
CA ARG A 139 -23.46 -7.53 -7.40
C ARG A 139 -21.98 -7.34 -7.71
N ALA A 140 -21.19 -6.98 -6.71
CA ALA A 140 -19.76 -6.75 -6.86
C ALA A 140 -18.96 -8.05 -7.02
N PHE A 141 -19.47 -9.20 -6.54
CA PHE A 141 -18.72 -10.45 -6.46
C PHE A 141 -18.10 -10.89 -7.79
N VAL A 142 -18.86 -10.88 -8.89
CA VAL A 142 -18.38 -11.32 -10.21
C VAL A 142 -17.18 -10.48 -10.67
N ARG A 143 -17.21 -9.19 -10.36
CA ARG A 143 -16.16 -8.23 -10.67
C ARG A 143 -14.94 -8.45 -9.76
N LEU A 144 -15.13 -8.52 -8.45
CA LEU A 144 -14.06 -8.80 -7.49
C LEU A 144 -13.34 -10.14 -7.80
N GLU A 145 -14.10 -11.16 -8.17
CA GLU A 145 -13.58 -12.44 -8.64
C GLU A 145 -12.72 -12.29 -9.89
N ALA A 146 -13.22 -11.60 -10.92
CA ALA A 146 -12.45 -11.38 -12.15
C ALA A 146 -11.13 -10.62 -11.89
N TRP A 147 -11.16 -9.62 -11.00
CA TRP A 147 -9.97 -8.86 -10.62
C TRP A 147 -8.94 -9.72 -9.87
N PHE A 148 -9.39 -10.53 -8.92
CA PHE A 148 -8.51 -11.50 -8.25
C PHE A 148 -7.91 -12.50 -9.22
N GLN A 149 -8.71 -13.05 -10.14
CA GLN A 149 -8.21 -14.00 -11.14
C GLN A 149 -7.18 -13.35 -12.07
N TRP A 150 -7.37 -12.09 -12.45
CA TRP A 150 -6.36 -11.34 -13.18
C TRP A 150 -5.04 -11.25 -12.41
N PHE A 151 -5.07 -10.89 -11.12
CA PHE A 151 -3.85 -10.88 -10.30
C PHE A 151 -3.20 -12.25 -10.20
N ASN A 152 -4.00 -13.27 -9.87
CA ASN A 152 -3.51 -14.62 -9.60
C ASN A 152 -2.94 -15.30 -10.85
N THR A 153 -3.34 -14.85 -12.05
CA THR A 153 -2.80 -15.35 -13.32
C THR A 153 -1.64 -14.50 -13.82
N THR A 154 -1.82 -13.18 -13.94
CA THR A 154 -0.85 -12.29 -14.59
C THR A 154 0.38 -12.00 -13.74
N GLN A 155 0.23 -11.93 -12.40
CA GLN A 155 1.33 -11.59 -11.50
C GLN A 155 1.99 -12.83 -10.89
N SER A 156 1.67 -14.04 -11.39
CA SER A 156 2.25 -15.30 -10.91
C SER A 156 3.74 -15.40 -11.25
N GLY A 157 4.55 -15.82 -10.28
CA GLY A 157 5.97 -16.07 -10.45
C GLY A 157 6.29 -17.48 -10.94
N LYS A 158 7.57 -17.74 -11.25
CA LYS A 158 8.03 -19.05 -11.74
C LYS A 158 7.85 -20.19 -10.74
N GLN A 159 7.91 -19.89 -9.45
CA GLN A 159 7.65 -20.88 -8.41
C GLN A 159 6.16 -20.88 -8.08
N MET A 160 5.61 -22.07 -7.81
CA MET A 160 4.26 -22.19 -7.27
C MET A 160 4.13 -21.25 -6.06
N ILE A 161 2.97 -20.59 -5.91
CA ILE A 161 2.65 -19.62 -4.84
C ILE A 161 3.59 -18.40 -4.69
N SER A 162 4.48 -18.18 -5.65
CA SER A 162 5.25 -16.94 -5.75
C SER A 162 4.54 -15.95 -6.66
N TYR A 163 4.75 -14.66 -6.39
CA TYR A 163 4.23 -13.56 -7.19
C TYR A 163 5.32 -12.50 -7.36
N TYR A 164 5.27 -11.75 -8.46
CA TYR A 164 6.15 -10.61 -8.68
C TYR A 164 5.43 -9.51 -9.44
N TRP A 165 5.97 -8.30 -9.30
CA TRP A 165 5.43 -7.08 -9.89
C TRP A 165 6.03 -6.89 -11.28
N HIS A 166 5.18 -6.73 -12.29
CA HIS A 166 5.60 -6.34 -13.63
C HIS A 166 5.92 -4.83 -13.72
N GLY A 167 6.53 -4.42 -14.84
CA GLY A 167 6.80 -3.01 -15.14
C GLY A 167 8.18 -2.48 -14.69
N ARG A 168 9.01 -3.30 -14.02
CA ARG A 168 10.37 -2.89 -13.62
C ARG A 168 11.31 -2.76 -14.83
N ASN A 169 12.08 -1.67 -14.91
CA ASN A 169 13.03 -1.44 -16.00
C ASN A 169 14.34 -2.21 -15.81
N ASN A 170 14.49 -3.36 -16.48
CA ASN A 170 15.71 -4.17 -16.40
C ASN A 170 16.92 -3.66 -17.22
N ARG A 171 16.77 -2.56 -17.98
CA ARG A 171 17.82 -2.00 -18.84
C ARG A 171 18.32 -0.64 -18.39
N THR A 172 17.77 -0.09 -17.31
CA THR A 172 18.15 1.25 -16.84
C THR A 172 19.64 1.32 -16.50
N ILE A 173 20.28 2.37 -16.99
CA ILE A 173 21.65 2.74 -16.64
C ILE A 173 21.69 4.03 -15.82
N LEU A 174 20.54 4.64 -15.53
CA LEU A 174 20.45 5.94 -14.84
C LEU A 174 19.98 5.80 -13.40
N GLU A 175 19.32 4.68 -13.10
CA GLU A 175 18.79 4.40 -11.77
C GLU A 175 19.75 3.51 -10.97
N LEU A 176 19.99 3.86 -9.71
CA LEU A 176 20.79 3.06 -8.78
C LEU A 176 20.14 1.68 -8.56
N ASN A 177 18.83 1.68 -8.30
CA ASN A 177 17.97 0.50 -8.21
C ASN A 177 16.71 0.73 -9.07
N PRO A 178 16.35 -0.19 -9.98
CA PRO A 178 15.18 0.00 -10.83
C PRO A 178 13.89 0.14 -10.02
N LYS A 179 13.07 1.15 -10.34
CA LYS A 179 11.81 1.43 -9.64
C LYS A 179 10.80 0.28 -9.81
N THR A 180 9.83 0.21 -8.89
CA THR A 180 8.69 -0.73 -8.92
C THR A 180 7.37 0.01 -8.72
N LEU A 181 7.01 0.85 -9.70
CA LEU A 181 5.84 1.73 -9.63
C LEU A 181 4.53 0.97 -9.37
N SER A 182 4.39 -0.22 -9.97
CA SER A 182 3.24 -1.12 -9.81
C SER A 182 3.01 -1.59 -8.37
N SER A 183 4.00 -1.46 -7.48
CA SER A 183 3.82 -1.80 -6.07
C SER A 183 3.26 -0.65 -5.22
N GLY A 184 3.22 0.58 -5.75
CA GLY A 184 2.95 1.80 -4.99
C GLY A 184 4.08 2.23 -4.04
N LEU A 185 5.18 1.47 -3.99
CA LEU A 185 6.40 1.75 -3.23
C LEU A 185 7.55 2.05 -4.20
N ASP A 186 7.42 3.14 -4.96
CA ASP A 186 8.14 3.42 -6.21
C ASP A 186 9.64 3.10 -6.21
N ASP A 187 10.40 3.70 -5.29
CA ASP A 187 11.85 3.52 -5.17
C ASP A 187 12.27 2.62 -4.00
N TYR A 188 11.31 1.89 -3.39
CA TYR A 188 11.62 0.92 -2.36
C TYR A 188 12.59 -0.14 -2.92
N PRO A 189 13.73 -0.37 -2.26
CA PRO A 189 14.76 -1.25 -2.80
C PRO A 189 14.30 -2.69 -3.04
N ARG A 190 14.43 -3.16 -4.29
CA ARG A 190 14.22 -4.58 -4.67
C ARG A 190 15.47 -5.15 -5.34
N ALA A 191 15.35 -6.34 -5.95
CA ALA A 191 16.46 -6.97 -6.64
C ALA A 191 17.10 -5.99 -7.65
N SER A 192 18.43 -5.91 -7.62
CA SER A 192 19.17 -4.90 -8.37
C SER A 192 19.12 -5.09 -9.89
N HIS A 193 18.83 -6.31 -10.34
CA HIS A 193 18.75 -6.68 -11.75
C HIS A 193 17.40 -7.40 -11.98
N PRO A 194 16.36 -6.66 -12.37
CA PRO A 194 15.02 -7.21 -12.49
C PRO A 194 14.97 -8.40 -13.47
N SER A 195 14.25 -9.44 -13.09
CA SER A 195 14.02 -10.63 -13.92
C SER A 195 12.75 -11.36 -13.49
N GLU A 196 12.27 -12.27 -14.33
CA GLU A 196 11.13 -13.13 -13.99
C GLU A 196 11.43 -14.14 -12.87
N ASP A 197 12.66 -14.17 -12.32
CA ASP A 197 13.02 -14.99 -11.16
C ASP A 197 12.71 -14.31 -9.83
N GLU A 198 12.20 -13.07 -9.89
CA GLU A 198 11.85 -12.31 -8.70
C GLU A 198 10.66 -12.91 -7.94
N ARG A 199 10.67 -12.73 -6.62
CA ARG A 199 9.55 -13.05 -5.73
C ARG A 199 9.36 -11.88 -4.79
N HIS A 200 8.17 -11.29 -4.80
CA HIS A 200 7.84 -10.09 -4.02
C HIS A 200 6.91 -10.45 -2.86
N VAL A 201 7.39 -10.26 -1.63
CA VAL A 201 6.70 -10.70 -0.42
C VAL A 201 5.40 -9.92 -0.19
N ASP A 202 5.43 -8.61 -0.46
CA ASP A 202 4.29 -7.71 -0.34
C ASP A 202 3.15 -8.12 -1.27
N LEU A 203 3.44 -8.44 -2.53
CA LEU A 203 2.44 -8.91 -3.48
C LEU A 203 1.84 -10.25 -3.04
N ARG A 204 2.65 -11.20 -2.58
CA ARG A 204 2.14 -12.47 -2.03
C ARG A 204 1.14 -12.23 -0.88
N CYS A 205 1.43 -11.28 0.01
CA CYS A 205 0.53 -10.89 1.09
C CYS A 205 -0.77 -10.23 0.57
N TRP A 206 -0.69 -9.43 -0.49
CA TRP A 206 -1.88 -8.87 -1.14
C TRP A 206 -2.79 -9.95 -1.75
N ILE A 207 -2.21 -10.99 -2.37
CA ILE A 207 -3.00 -12.09 -2.93
C ILE A 207 -3.64 -12.93 -1.82
N LEU A 208 -2.94 -13.19 -0.72
CA LEU A 208 -3.51 -13.85 0.45
C LEU A 208 -4.74 -13.09 0.97
N LEU A 209 -4.60 -11.78 1.18
CA LEU A 209 -5.70 -10.94 1.64
C LEU A 209 -6.90 -11.00 0.69
N ALA A 210 -6.66 -10.88 -0.62
CA ALA A 210 -7.73 -10.89 -1.61
C ALA A 210 -8.44 -12.24 -1.66
N ALA A 211 -7.71 -13.35 -1.56
CA ALA A 211 -8.28 -14.70 -1.49
C ALA A 211 -9.13 -14.89 -0.21
N ASP A 212 -8.63 -14.47 0.94
CA ASP A 212 -9.36 -14.55 2.21
C ASP A 212 -10.63 -13.69 2.22
N CYS A 213 -10.53 -12.48 1.65
CA CYS A 213 -11.67 -11.59 1.49
C CYS A 213 -12.75 -12.20 0.58
N LEU A 214 -12.37 -12.78 -0.57
CA LEU A 214 -13.32 -13.44 -1.47
C LEU A 214 -13.97 -14.65 -0.80
N HIS A 215 -13.19 -15.47 -0.10
CA HIS A 215 -13.72 -16.60 0.65
C HIS A 215 -14.74 -16.15 1.71
N SER A 216 -14.42 -15.10 2.45
CA SER A 216 -15.34 -14.51 3.44
C SER A 216 -16.64 -14.02 2.81
N ILE A 217 -16.58 -13.45 1.61
CA ILE A 217 -17.78 -13.00 0.88
C ILE A 217 -18.57 -14.21 0.35
N GLU A 218 -17.92 -15.27 -0.15
CA GLU A 218 -18.61 -16.50 -0.56
C GLU A 218 -19.41 -17.11 0.58
N GLU A 219 -18.82 -17.22 1.77
CA GLU A 219 -19.49 -17.76 2.96
C GLU A 219 -20.66 -16.87 3.41
N LEU A 220 -20.49 -15.54 3.36
CA LEU A 220 -21.55 -14.60 3.71
C LEU A 220 -22.76 -14.70 2.75
N LEU A 221 -22.50 -14.98 1.48
CA LEU A 221 -23.49 -15.04 0.42
C LEU A 221 -24.00 -16.46 0.14
N ASP A 222 -23.59 -17.45 0.93
CA ASP A 222 -23.88 -18.88 0.74
C ASP A 222 -23.63 -19.35 -0.70
N LYS A 223 -22.52 -18.89 -1.30
CA LYS A 223 -22.15 -19.23 -2.68
C LYS A 223 -21.45 -20.58 -2.75
N GLU A 224 -21.86 -21.41 -3.71
CA GLU A 224 -21.15 -22.64 -4.02
C GLU A 224 -19.75 -22.36 -4.57
N THR A 225 -18.74 -22.98 -3.94
CA THR A 225 -17.35 -22.94 -4.42
C THR A 225 -17.23 -23.68 -5.76
N LYS A 226 -16.78 -22.98 -6.79
CA LYS A 226 -16.57 -23.58 -8.12
C LYS A 226 -15.20 -24.26 -8.22
N PRO A 227 -15.08 -25.38 -8.96
CA PRO A 227 -13.78 -25.99 -9.27
C PRO A 227 -12.83 -24.97 -9.92
N GLY A 228 -11.58 -24.92 -9.44
CA GLY A 228 -10.58 -23.94 -9.91
C GLY A 228 -10.74 -22.51 -9.34
N LYS A 229 -11.76 -22.27 -8.50
CA LYS A 229 -12.02 -20.99 -7.83
C LYS A 229 -12.25 -21.18 -6.33
N ASN A 230 -11.43 -22.02 -5.71
CA ASN A 230 -11.52 -22.26 -4.27
C ASN A 230 -10.64 -21.25 -3.51
N TYR A 231 -11.21 -20.10 -3.20
CA TYR A 231 -10.50 -19.00 -2.53
C TYR A 231 -10.05 -19.39 -1.12
N GLY A 232 -10.83 -20.18 -0.39
CA GLY A 232 -10.44 -20.69 0.94
C GLY A 232 -9.21 -21.59 0.88
N SER A 233 -9.07 -22.42 -0.14
CA SER A 233 -7.88 -23.26 -0.35
C SER A 233 -6.65 -22.42 -0.72
N THR A 234 -6.83 -21.41 -1.58
CA THR A 234 -5.75 -20.47 -1.93
C THR A 234 -5.30 -19.67 -0.72
N ALA A 235 -6.24 -19.13 0.07
CA ALA A 235 -5.94 -18.40 1.31
C ALA A 235 -5.20 -19.30 2.30
N LYS A 236 -5.68 -20.55 2.50
CA LYS A 236 -5.02 -21.54 3.36
C LYS A 236 -3.58 -21.81 2.92
N LEU A 237 -3.37 -22.04 1.61
CA LEU A 237 -2.05 -22.31 1.06
C LEU A 237 -1.10 -21.11 1.19
N LEU A 238 -1.58 -19.89 0.95
CA LEU A 238 -0.76 -18.68 1.08
C LEU A 238 -0.52 -18.27 2.54
N SER A 239 -1.42 -18.65 3.46
CA SER A 239 -1.25 -18.46 4.90
C SER A 239 -0.28 -19.45 5.55
N ASP A 240 0.14 -20.50 4.81
CA ASP A 240 1.14 -21.44 5.29
C ASP A 240 2.49 -20.74 5.47
N VAL A 241 2.91 -20.69 6.72
CA VAL A 241 4.11 -20.01 7.20
C VAL A 241 5.37 -20.72 6.75
N GLU A 242 5.36 -22.06 6.72
CA GLU A 242 6.54 -22.82 6.30
C GLU A 242 6.83 -22.58 4.83
N LEU A 243 5.78 -22.49 4.01
CA LEU A 243 5.90 -22.11 2.60
C LEU A 243 6.38 -20.67 2.42
N LEU A 244 5.91 -19.73 3.24
CA LEU A 244 6.41 -18.36 3.24
C LEU A 244 7.91 -18.31 3.64
N ASN A 245 8.29 -19.08 4.67
CA ASN A 245 9.66 -19.14 5.17
C ASN A 245 10.63 -19.67 4.12
N GLN A 246 10.26 -20.75 3.43
CA GLN A 246 11.06 -21.33 2.35
C GLN A 246 11.39 -20.34 1.22
N MET A 247 10.53 -19.35 0.98
CA MET A 247 10.70 -18.41 -0.13
C MET A 247 11.34 -17.08 0.27
N HIS A 248 11.06 -16.61 1.48
CA HIS A 248 11.29 -15.21 1.85
C HIS A 248 12.02 -15.02 3.19
N PHE A 249 12.14 -16.03 4.05
CA PHE A 249 12.72 -15.83 5.39
C PHE A 249 14.24 -15.83 5.36
N ASP A 250 14.83 -14.84 6.01
CA ASP A 250 16.26 -14.78 6.28
C ASP A 250 16.53 -15.03 7.77
N ASP A 251 17.19 -16.14 8.08
CA ASP A 251 17.52 -16.53 9.45
C ASP A 251 18.49 -15.57 10.14
N ALA A 252 19.39 -14.93 9.39
CA ALA A 252 20.41 -14.05 9.97
C ALA A 252 19.81 -12.71 10.44
N TYR A 253 18.85 -12.18 9.69
CA TYR A 253 18.16 -10.93 10.02
C TYR A 253 16.83 -11.15 10.77
N GLY A 254 16.26 -12.36 10.76
CA GLY A 254 14.95 -12.63 11.36
C GLY A 254 13.81 -11.87 10.67
N ALA A 255 13.93 -11.68 9.35
CA ALA A 255 13.03 -10.85 8.56
C ALA A 255 12.65 -11.51 7.23
N TYR A 256 11.57 -11.02 6.61
CA TYR A 256 11.19 -11.45 5.28
C TYR A 256 11.73 -10.49 4.22
N PHE A 257 12.26 -11.06 3.15
CA PHE A 257 12.84 -10.33 2.04
C PHE A 257 12.25 -10.75 0.71
N ASP A 258 12.25 -9.80 -0.22
CA ASP A 258 12.12 -10.12 -1.63
C ASP A 258 13.29 -11.02 -2.07
N PHE A 259 13.08 -11.77 -3.14
CA PHE A 259 14.12 -12.59 -3.76
C PHE A 259 14.32 -12.17 -5.21
N GLY A 260 15.55 -12.23 -5.71
CA GLY A 260 15.83 -12.02 -7.13
C GLY A 260 17.31 -11.90 -7.45
N ASN A 261 17.61 -11.54 -8.69
CA ASN A 261 18.99 -11.38 -9.16
C ASN A 261 19.58 -10.06 -8.62
N HIS A 262 20.40 -10.17 -7.57
CA HIS A 262 20.76 -9.02 -6.74
C HIS A 262 22.27 -8.90 -6.49
N THR A 263 22.75 -7.66 -6.33
CA THR A 263 24.06 -7.27 -5.81
C THR A 263 23.95 -5.94 -5.06
N GLU A 264 24.60 -5.86 -3.90
CA GLU A 264 24.75 -4.63 -3.12
C GLU A 264 25.85 -3.71 -3.69
N LYS A 265 26.65 -4.21 -4.63
CA LYS A 265 27.79 -3.48 -5.21
C LYS A 265 27.37 -2.75 -6.49
N ALA A 266 26.42 -1.85 -6.35
CA ALA A 266 26.03 -0.89 -7.38
C ALA A 266 26.17 0.54 -6.85
N GLN A 267 26.60 1.46 -7.71
CA GLN A 267 26.75 2.88 -7.37
C GLN A 267 26.40 3.77 -8.55
N LEU A 268 26.14 5.03 -8.29
CA LEU A 268 26.03 6.06 -9.33
C LEU A 268 27.38 6.77 -9.48
N LYS A 269 27.88 6.88 -10.71
CA LYS A 269 29.16 7.52 -11.02
C LYS A 269 29.02 8.41 -12.24
N TRP A 270 29.57 9.61 -12.17
CA TRP A 270 29.65 10.50 -13.31
C TRP A 270 30.55 9.90 -14.41
N LYS A 271 30.02 9.76 -15.62
CA LYS A 271 30.78 9.39 -16.82
C LYS A 271 30.55 10.44 -17.91
N GLU A 272 31.57 10.65 -18.73
CA GLU A 272 31.45 11.43 -19.96
C GLU A 272 30.93 10.52 -21.06
N VAL A 273 29.86 10.93 -21.71
CA VAL A 273 29.22 10.20 -22.80
C VAL A 273 29.28 11.08 -24.05
N GLU A 274 29.86 10.56 -25.12
CA GLU A 274 29.86 11.24 -26.41
C GLU A 274 28.44 11.20 -26.98
N THR A 275 27.82 12.37 -27.14
CA THR A 275 26.61 12.52 -27.94
C THR A 275 27.03 12.77 -29.38
N GLY A 276 26.30 12.19 -30.36
CA GLY A 276 26.53 12.49 -31.77
C GLY A 276 26.61 14.01 -31.97
N HIS A 277 27.59 14.48 -32.76
CA HIS A 277 28.03 15.89 -32.93
C HIS A 277 29.28 16.36 -32.13
N ASN A 278 30.20 15.48 -31.73
CA ASN A 278 31.45 15.83 -31.00
C ASN A 278 31.21 16.61 -29.69
N GLN A 279 30.04 16.43 -29.07
CA GLN A 279 29.71 17.01 -27.78
C GLN A 279 29.83 15.92 -26.71
N THR A 280 30.60 16.16 -25.66
CA THR A 280 30.66 15.31 -24.48
C THR A 280 29.67 15.83 -23.43
N VAL A 281 28.73 14.99 -23.04
CA VAL A 281 27.80 15.29 -21.96
C VAL A 281 28.20 14.46 -20.75
N ARG A 282 28.28 15.12 -19.58
CA ARG A 282 28.54 14.45 -18.31
C ARG A 282 27.21 13.94 -17.76
N GLN A 283 27.09 12.63 -17.55
CA GLN A 283 25.87 12.01 -17.04
C GLN A 283 26.17 11.13 -15.83
N LEU A 284 25.27 11.16 -14.84
CA LEU A 284 25.33 10.25 -13.70
C LEU A 284 24.78 8.88 -14.11
N VAL A 285 25.64 7.87 -14.16
CA VAL A 285 25.26 6.53 -14.62
C VAL A 285 25.56 5.47 -13.58
N ARG A 286 24.76 4.42 -13.61
CA ARG A 286 24.86 3.23 -12.79
C ARG A 286 26.11 2.43 -13.17
N ASP A 287 26.88 2.08 -12.16
CA ASP A 287 28.11 1.30 -12.24
C ASP A 287 27.99 0.09 -11.32
N VAL A 288 28.03 -1.11 -11.91
CA VAL A 288 27.87 -2.39 -11.20
C VAL A 288 29.24 -3.02 -11.03
N LEU A 289 29.67 -3.17 -9.78
CA LEU A 289 31.03 -3.59 -9.41
C LEU A 289 31.14 -5.09 -9.16
N GLU A 290 30.02 -5.78 -8.92
CA GLU A 290 29.96 -7.22 -8.69
C GLU A 290 28.81 -7.82 -9.49
N ARG A 291 29.05 -8.99 -10.10
CA ARG A 291 28.00 -9.71 -10.84
C ARG A 291 26.85 -10.06 -9.88
N PRO A 292 25.58 -9.78 -10.23
CA PRO A 292 24.46 -10.16 -9.40
C PRO A 292 24.27 -11.68 -9.38
N VAL A 293 23.69 -12.17 -8.28
CA VAL A 293 23.32 -13.58 -8.10
C VAL A 293 21.90 -13.65 -7.54
N LEU A 294 21.20 -14.76 -7.78
CA LEU A 294 19.89 -15.03 -7.17
C LEU A 294 20.06 -15.17 -5.66
N ARG A 295 19.45 -14.27 -4.89
CA ARG A 295 19.50 -14.25 -3.42
C ARG A 295 18.31 -13.48 -2.84
N LEU A 296 18.11 -13.63 -1.53
CA LEU A 296 17.26 -12.71 -0.78
C LEU A 296 17.88 -11.30 -0.82
N VAL A 297 17.01 -10.30 -0.99
CA VAL A 297 17.37 -8.89 -1.11
C VAL A 297 17.42 -8.29 0.30
N PRO A 298 18.60 -7.91 0.82
CA PRO A 298 18.80 -7.62 2.25
C PRO A 298 18.36 -6.20 2.63
N HIS A 299 17.11 -5.84 2.29
CA HIS A 299 16.53 -4.55 2.60
C HIS A 299 15.31 -4.73 3.50
N ILE A 300 15.49 -4.41 4.78
CA ILE A 300 14.44 -4.54 5.79
C ILE A 300 13.48 -3.34 5.67
N GLY A 301 12.19 -3.65 5.51
CA GLY A 301 11.06 -2.72 5.55
C GLY A 301 9.90 -3.29 6.35
N TYR A 302 8.68 -2.92 5.99
CA TYR A 302 7.46 -3.39 6.68
C TYR A 302 7.16 -4.87 6.34
N GLY A 303 7.59 -5.82 7.19
CA GLY A 303 7.18 -7.23 7.08
C GLY A 303 8.14 -8.23 7.76
N SER A 304 7.59 -9.14 8.57
CA SER A 304 8.25 -10.34 9.16
C SER A 304 7.17 -11.21 9.86
N TRP A 305 7.50 -12.38 10.40
CA TRP A 305 6.55 -13.33 11.03
C TRP A 305 6.84 -13.60 12.49
N LEU A 306 8.11 -13.54 12.89
CA LEU A 306 8.44 -13.76 14.28
C LEU A 306 8.06 -12.50 15.04
N LEU A 307 6.84 -12.48 15.58
CA LEU A 307 6.26 -11.30 16.23
C LEU A 307 7.26 -10.68 17.22
N GLU A 308 7.98 -11.49 17.99
CA GLU A 308 9.09 -11.01 18.84
C GLU A 308 10.13 -10.18 18.08
N LYS A 309 10.71 -10.73 17.02
CA LYS A 309 11.70 -10.05 16.19
C LYS A 309 11.11 -8.85 15.47
N GLN A 310 9.85 -8.90 15.07
CA GLN A 310 9.17 -7.74 14.49
C GLN A 310 9.06 -6.60 15.48
N LEU A 311 8.60 -6.90 16.69
CA LEU A 311 8.49 -5.92 17.76
C LEU A 311 9.87 -5.36 18.10
N GLU A 312 10.93 -6.18 18.07
CA GLU A 312 12.32 -5.72 18.21
C GLU A 312 12.75 -4.76 17.09
N LEU A 313 12.51 -5.13 15.83
CA LEU A 313 12.91 -4.35 14.67
C LEU A 313 12.17 -3.00 14.64
N ILE A 314 10.84 -3.01 14.76
CA ILE A 314 10.06 -1.77 14.63
C ILE A 314 10.29 -0.82 15.80
N SER A 315 10.55 -1.32 17.01
CA SER A 315 10.80 -0.49 18.20
C SER A 315 12.27 -0.06 18.33
N ASN A 316 13.11 -0.33 17.33
CA ASN A 316 14.53 0.02 17.35
C ASN A 316 14.74 1.42 16.73
N ASP A 317 15.20 2.36 17.55
CA ASP A 317 15.50 3.76 17.17
C ASP A 317 16.57 3.88 16.09
N SER A 318 17.52 2.96 16.14
CA SER A 318 18.65 2.85 15.25
C SER A 318 18.27 2.19 13.94
N LEU A 319 17.04 1.68 13.77
CA LEU A 319 16.51 1.12 12.53
C LEU A 319 15.31 1.94 12.01
N PHE A 320 14.12 1.71 12.58
CA PHE A 320 12.86 2.24 12.07
C PHE A 320 12.25 3.33 12.94
N TRP A 321 12.46 3.26 14.26
CA TRP A 321 11.73 4.07 15.21
C TRP A 321 12.20 5.53 15.20
N THR A 322 11.24 6.45 15.29
CA THR A 322 11.47 7.89 15.46
C THR A 322 10.39 8.47 16.38
N ASP A 323 10.63 9.69 16.89
CA ASP A 323 9.65 10.48 17.63
C ASP A 323 8.45 10.96 16.78
N TYR A 324 8.44 10.63 15.48
CA TYR A 324 7.49 11.12 14.50
C TYR A 324 6.71 10.01 13.78
N GLY A 325 7.07 8.74 13.99
CA GLY A 325 6.55 7.56 13.29
C GLY A 325 7.66 6.60 12.81
N LEU A 326 7.28 5.51 12.15
CA LEU A 326 8.23 4.55 11.57
C LEU A 326 8.75 5.00 10.21
N ARG A 327 10.05 4.84 10.00
CA ARG A 327 10.73 5.01 8.69
C ARG A 327 10.25 3.96 7.69
N SER A 328 10.18 4.33 6.42
CA SER A 328 9.88 3.40 5.31
C SER A 328 10.97 2.36 5.05
N LEU A 329 12.22 2.66 5.39
CA LEU A 329 13.38 1.79 5.15
C LEU A 329 14.34 1.88 6.35
N ALA A 330 14.89 0.75 6.76
CA ALA A 330 15.87 0.72 7.85
C ALA A 330 17.12 1.56 7.50
N THR A 331 17.63 2.29 8.48
CA THR A 331 18.88 3.08 8.38
C THR A 331 20.12 2.25 7.99
N THR A 332 20.09 0.94 8.26
CA THR A 332 21.16 -0.01 7.92
C THR A 332 21.15 -0.42 6.45
N SER A 333 20.08 -0.12 5.71
CA SER A 333 20.02 -0.38 4.28
C SER A 333 21.09 0.42 3.54
N SER A 334 21.79 -0.24 2.60
CA SER A 334 22.73 0.43 1.71
C SER A 334 22.08 1.48 0.81
N LEU A 335 20.74 1.51 0.73
CA LEU A 335 19.95 2.46 -0.05
C LEU A 335 19.17 3.48 0.81
N TYR A 336 19.35 3.47 2.14
CA TYR A 336 18.74 4.46 3.03
C TYR A 336 19.10 5.89 2.64
N MET A 337 18.06 6.71 2.42
CA MET A 337 18.15 8.11 2.00
C MET A 337 19.02 8.38 0.75
N LYS A 338 19.30 7.36 -0.06
CA LYS A 338 20.04 7.52 -1.31
C LYS A 338 19.13 7.95 -2.44
N PHE A 339 19.58 8.95 -3.19
CA PHE A 339 19.00 9.30 -4.49
C PHE A 339 19.02 8.10 -5.43
N ASN A 340 17.96 7.94 -6.21
CA ASN A 340 17.90 6.87 -7.20
C ASN A 340 18.54 7.27 -8.53
N SER A 341 18.57 8.56 -8.85
CA SER A 341 19.23 9.12 -10.03
C SER A 341 19.77 10.51 -9.69
N GLU A 342 20.20 11.28 -10.69
CA GLU A 342 20.60 12.69 -10.49
C GLU A 342 19.45 13.55 -9.93
N HIS A 343 18.20 13.22 -10.29
CA HIS A 343 17.03 14.05 -10.00
C HIS A 343 15.99 13.35 -9.11
N ASP A 344 16.09 12.03 -8.95
CA ASP A 344 15.19 11.25 -8.11
C ASP A 344 15.68 11.22 -6.66
N ALA A 345 15.17 12.13 -5.84
CA ALA A 345 15.35 12.12 -4.39
C ALA A 345 14.73 10.87 -3.74
N PRO A 346 15.22 10.43 -2.56
CA PRO A 346 14.63 9.29 -1.84
C PRO A 346 13.16 9.53 -1.49
N TYR A 347 12.31 8.53 -1.70
CA TYR A 347 10.86 8.62 -1.49
C TYR A 347 10.34 7.60 -0.46
N TRP A 348 10.51 6.30 -0.75
CA TRP A 348 10.26 5.15 0.14
C TRP A 348 11.56 4.62 0.75
N ARG A 349 12.53 5.51 0.98
CA ARG A 349 13.89 5.18 1.44
C ARG A 349 14.26 5.77 2.80
N GLY A 350 13.28 6.10 3.62
CA GLY A 350 13.49 6.57 4.98
C GLY A 350 12.39 7.45 5.54
N GLN A 351 11.64 8.14 4.68
CA GLN A 351 10.53 9.00 5.05
C GLN A 351 9.41 8.23 5.76
N ILE A 352 8.58 8.94 6.52
CA ILE A 352 7.49 8.40 7.32
C ILE A 352 6.18 8.55 6.57
N TRP A 353 5.49 7.42 6.36
CA TRP A 353 4.26 7.33 5.59
C TRP A 353 3.10 6.82 6.44
N ILE A 354 1.97 7.52 6.42
CA ILE A 354 0.87 7.30 7.38
C ILE A 354 0.07 6.04 7.05
N ASN A 355 -0.10 5.70 5.77
CA ASN A 355 -0.72 4.43 5.35
C ASN A 355 -0.04 3.21 5.98
N MET A 356 1.29 3.09 5.88
CA MET A 356 2.02 1.94 6.43
C MET A 356 2.05 1.98 7.96
N ASN A 357 2.24 3.15 8.56
CA ASN A 357 2.17 3.32 10.01
C ASN A 357 0.78 2.95 10.57
N TYR A 358 -0.30 3.26 9.87
CA TYR A 358 -1.66 2.84 10.23
C TYR A 358 -1.80 1.31 10.23
N ARG A 359 -1.22 0.62 9.23
CA ARG A 359 -1.23 -0.85 9.18
C ARG A 359 -0.45 -1.45 10.36
N VAL A 360 0.71 -0.88 10.70
CA VAL A 360 1.49 -1.33 11.86
C VAL A 360 0.73 -1.08 13.16
N LEU A 361 0.11 0.09 13.34
CA LEU A 361 -0.74 0.37 14.50
C LEU A 361 -1.93 -0.59 14.61
N SER A 362 -2.58 -0.91 13.49
CA SER A 362 -3.66 -1.90 13.45
C SER A 362 -3.20 -3.26 13.96
N ALA A 363 -2.04 -3.74 13.48
CA ALA A 363 -1.44 -5.01 13.91
C ALA A 363 -1.05 -4.99 15.40
N LEU A 364 -0.36 -3.95 15.86
CA LEU A 364 0.01 -3.81 17.26
C LEU A 364 -1.21 -3.75 18.18
N HIS A 365 -2.26 -3.03 17.77
CA HIS A 365 -3.52 -2.96 18.51
C HIS A 365 -4.20 -4.33 18.59
N HIS A 366 -4.21 -5.11 17.51
CA HIS A 366 -4.70 -6.49 17.54
C HIS A 366 -3.89 -7.35 18.54
N TYR A 367 -2.57 -7.40 18.40
CA TYR A 367 -1.71 -8.22 19.28
C TYR A 367 -1.66 -7.72 20.73
N SER A 368 -1.99 -6.45 20.99
CA SER A 368 -2.15 -5.94 22.36
C SER A 368 -3.38 -6.50 23.10
N LYS A 369 -4.33 -7.07 22.35
CA LYS A 369 -5.59 -7.64 22.88
C LYS A 369 -5.62 -9.16 22.85
N GLU A 370 -4.85 -9.78 21.96
CA GLU A 370 -4.71 -11.23 21.91
C GLU A 370 -3.90 -11.73 23.12
N ASN A 371 -4.36 -12.81 23.73
CA ASN A 371 -3.63 -13.44 24.83
C ASN A 371 -2.36 -14.08 24.27
N GLY A 372 -1.19 -13.67 24.78
CA GLY A 372 0.08 -14.23 24.35
C GLY A 372 1.28 -13.59 25.04
N PRO A 373 2.48 -14.18 24.90
CA PRO A 373 3.69 -13.71 25.58
C PRO A 373 4.14 -12.31 25.15
N TYR A 374 3.65 -11.81 24.00
CA TYR A 374 4.04 -10.52 23.44
C TYR A 374 2.98 -9.42 23.61
N GLN A 375 1.89 -9.70 24.32
CA GLN A 375 0.75 -8.81 24.46
C GLN A 375 1.14 -7.44 25.04
N ASP A 376 1.77 -7.44 26.22
CA ASP A 376 2.19 -6.21 26.90
C ASP A 376 3.21 -5.40 26.09
N ARG A 377 4.10 -6.12 25.40
CA ARG A 377 5.11 -5.49 24.53
C ARG A 377 4.45 -4.82 23.32
N ALA A 378 3.53 -5.50 22.65
CA ALA A 378 2.77 -4.94 21.53
C ALA A 378 1.96 -3.72 21.98
N LYS A 379 1.37 -3.77 23.18
CA LYS A 379 0.63 -2.65 23.78
C LYS A 379 1.53 -1.43 24.03
N ALA A 380 2.70 -1.62 24.63
CA ALA A 380 3.62 -0.52 24.89
C ALA A 380 4.07 0.19 23.59
N ILE A 381 4.47 -0.60 22.59
CA ILE A 381 4.89 -0.08 21.28
C ILE A 381 3.71 0.63 20.58
N TYR A 382 2.51 0.06 20.65
CA TYR A 382 1.29 0.69 20.12
C TYR A 382 1.04 2.08 20.71
N GLU A 383 1.02 2.18 22.03
CA GLU A 383 0.70 3.42 22.74
C GLU A 383 1.70 4.53 22.40
N GLU A 384 2.98 4.19 22.34
CA GLU A 384 4.05 5.14 22.03
C GLU A 384 4.01 5.58 20.55
N LEU A 385 3.93 4.63 19.61
CA LEU A 385 3.90 4.93 18.17
C LEU A 385 2.68 5.80 17.82
N ARG A 386 1.52 5.47 18.39
CA ARG A 386 0.29 6.23 18.21
C ARG A 386 0.45 7.65 18.73
N SER A 387 1.05 7.84 19.91
CA SER A 387 1.32 9.16 20.48
C SER A 387 2.24 9.99 19.58
N ASN A 388 3.32 9.39 19.09
CA ASN A 388 4.31 10.05 18.23
C ASN A 388 3.68 10.55 16.93
N LEU A 389 2.92 9.69 16.24
CA LEU A 389 2.22 10.04 15.00
C LEU A 389 1.20 11.16 15.21
N ILE A 390 0.31 11.04 16.20
CA ILE A 390 -0.71 12.07 16.48
C ILE A 390 -0.04 13.40 16.81
N ARG A 391 0.96 13.40 17.69
CA ARG A 391 1.68 14.61 18.10
C ARG A 391 2.35 15.29 16.92
N ASN A 392 3.05 14.53 16.07
CA ASN A 392 3.76 15.06 14.93
C ASN A 392 2.81 15.65 13.87
N ILE A 393 1.78 14.90 13.48
CA ILE A 393 0.84 15.35 12.44
C ILE A 393 0.04 16.56 12.91
N VAL A 394 -0.44 16.56 14.16
CA VAL A 394 -1.17 17.71 14.74
C VAL A 394 -0.26 18.93 14.87
N ARG A 395 1.02 18.75 15.23
CA ARG A 395 2.00 19.85 15.23
C ARG A 395 2.13 20.47 13.84
N ASN A 396 2.40 19.67 12.82
CA ASN A 396 2.50 20.16 11.43
C ASN A 396 1.23 20.87 11.00
N TYR A 397 0.05 20.29 11.26
CA TYR A 397 -1.22 20.93 10.93
C TYR A 397 -1.41 22.28 11.61
N ARG A 398 -1.01 22.43 12.88
CA ARG A 398 -1.09 23.72 13.59
C ARG A 398 -0.11 24.76 13.07
N GLU A 399 1.10 24.34 12.70
CA GLU A 399 2.16 25.23 12.23
C GLU A 399 1.96 25.66 10.78
N THR A 400 1.49 24.76 9.91
CA THR A 400 1.42 25.00 8.46
C THR A 400 -0.01 25.10 7.93
N GLY A 401 -1.03 24.69 8.68
CA GLY A 401 -2.42 24.61 8.23
C GLY A 401 -2.73 23.44 7.29
N PHE A 402 -1.80 22.50 7.10
CA PHE A 402 -1.93 21.43 6.11
C PHE A 402 -1.59 20.04 6.66
N LEU A 403 -2.23 19.03 6.06
CA LEU A 403 -1.76 17.65 6.08
C LEU A 403 -0.84 17.42 4.89
N TRP A 404 0.17 16.57 5.07
CA TRP A 404 1.23 16.31 4.11
C TRP A 404 1.25 14.84 3.71
N GLU A 405 1.76 14.57 2.51
CA GLU A 405 1.88 13.23 1.94
C GLU A 405 2.74 12.29 2.79
N GLN A 406 3.88 12.82 3.25
CA GLN A 406 4.86 12.12 4.08
C GLN A 406 5.54 13.08 5.06
N TYR A 407 6.28 12.53 6.02
CA TYR A 407 6.99 13.31 7.04
C TYR A 407 8.48 12.96 7.08
N ASP A 408 9.32 13.97 7.32
CA ASP A 408 10.76 13.82 7.47
C ASP A 408 11.09 13.04 8.75
N GLN A 409 11.99 12.07 8.63
CA GLN A 409 12.35 11.13 9.69
C GLN A 409 13.28 11.71 10.76
N ASN A 410 13.89 12.89 10.53
CA ASN A 410 14.83 13.50 11.47
C ASN A 410 14.19 14.61 12.30
N ASN A 411 13.23 15.35 11.71
CA ASN A 411 12.59 16.49 12.40
C ASN A 411 11.06 16.44 12.39
N GLY A 412 10.45 15.48 11.70
CA GLY A 412 9.01 15.29 11.61
C GLY A 412 8.30 16.33 10.74
N THR A 413 9.01 17.18 10.00
CA THR A 413 8.40 18.20 9.14
C THR A 413 7.68 17.54 7.96
N GLY A 414 6.51 18.08 7.60
CA GLY A 414 5.75 17.65 6.44
C GLY A 414 6.51 17.85 5.13
N LYS A 415 6.44 16.87 4.24
CA LYS A 415 7.14 16.82 2.95
C LYS A 415 6.22 16.27 1.86
N GLY A 416 6.59 16.53 0.60
CA GLY A 416 5.82 16.09 -0.57
C GLY A 416 4.60 16.96 -0.83
N SER A 417 3.57 16.36 -1.41
CA SER A 417 2.34 17.04 -1.81
C SER A 417 1.56 17.59 -0.60
N HIS A 418 0.95 18.76 -0.76
CA HIS A 418 0.02 19.36 0.20
C HIS A 418 -0.97 20.33 -0.48
N PRO A 419 -2.20 20.51 0.03
CA PRO A 419 -2.83 19.72 1.09
C PRO A 419 -3.01 18.25 0.66
N PHE A 420 -2.63 17.31 1.53
CA PHE A 420 -2.76 15.88 1.28
C PHE A 420 -3.72 15.26 2.29
N THR A 421 -5.01 15.40 2.01
CA THR A 421 -6.09 14.68 2.72
C THR A 421 -6.33 13.30 2.12
N GLY A 422 -5.28 12.67 1.54
CA GLY A 422 -5.27 11.26 1.18
C GLY A 422 -5.05 10.38 2.40
N TRP A 423 -4.13 9.42 2.34
CA TRP A 423 -3.87 8.49 3.46
C TRP A 423 -3.48 9.14 4.78
N THR A 424 -3.05 10.40 4.77
CA THR A 424 -2.77 11.13 6.01
C THR A 424 -4.06 11.39 6.82
N SER A 425 -5.22 11.32 6.17
CA SER A 425 -6.53 11.35 6.83
C SER A 425 -6.80 10.14 7.73
N LEU A 426 -6.05 9.04 7.59
CA LEU A 426 -6.09 7.91 8.54
C LEU A 426 -5.79 8.32 9.98
N LEU A 427 -5.18 9.50 10.19
CA LEU A 427 -5.04 10.10 11.52
C LEU A 427 -6.36 10.08 12.29
N VAL A 428 -7.50 10.31 11.64
CA VAL A 428 -8.83 10.30 12.29
C VAL A 428 -9.13 8.92 12.89
N LEU A 429 -8.86 7.86 12.13
CA LEU A 429 -9.04 6.47 12.57
C LEU A 429 -8.05 6.10 13.67
N ILE A 430 -6.79 6.54 13.55
CA ILE A 430 -5.76 6.38 14.58
C ILE A 430 -6.21 7.03 15.90
N MET A 431 -6.71 8.27 15.84
CA MET A 431 -7.22 8.99 17.02
C MET A 431 -8.46 8.31 17.62
N ALA A 432 -9.34 7.74 16.78
CA ALA A 432 -10.52 7.02 17.23
C ALA A 432 -10.24 5.58 17.69
N GLU A 433 -9.03 5.07 17.46
CA GLU A 433 -8.66 3.66 17.65
C GLU A 433 -9.56 2.69 16.86
N ALA A 434 -10.06 3.17 15.72
CA ALA A 434 -10.94 2.45 14.81
C ALA A 434 -10.12 1.77 13.73
N TYR A 435 -9.62 0.57 14.03
CA TYR A 435 -8.82 -0.24 13.10
C TYR A 435 -9.65 -1.37 12.50
N ASP A 436 -9.30 -1.78 11.28
CA ASP A 436 -9.88 -2.99 10.70
C ASP A 436 -9.46 -4.24 11.46
N THR A 437 -10.36 -5.21 11.51
CA THR A 437 -10.07 -6.51 12.12
C THR A 437 -9.13 -7.26 11.20
N ILE A 438 -7.93 -7.60 11.70
CA ILE A 438 -6.95 -8.44 11.00
C ILE A 438 -7.43 -9.90 10.98
#